data_AF-A0A932RB28-F1
#
_entry.id   AF-A0A932RB28-F1
#
_cell.length_a   1.000
_cell.length_b   1.000
_cell.length_c   1.000
_cell.angle_alpha   90.00
_cell.angle_beta   90.00
_cell.angle_gamma   90.00
#
_symmetry.space_group_name_H-M   'P 1'
#
loop_
_entity.id
_entity.type
_entity.pdbx_description
1 polymer ?
#
loop_
_entity_poly.entity_id
_entity_poly.type
_entity_poly.pdbx_seq_one_letter_code
_entity_poly.pdbx_strand_id
1 'polypeptide(L)'
;AKQLKLEEAALLAGLPKAPQYYSPIAHADRAQKRRNLVLNAMLEDGKITAAQAADAKAKPIQLNLQKDPNSLAPNFVEEIRRYLETRYGSDQVHEGGLRVYTSLDMDLQKAAHQAVLDGLAAYERRQRWRGNLANLVAQGQRLDKYQDPDWDEDPEVSGYIHALVTSVSPASAQLRFGQRIATLSQADVAWTQRKLPALLAVGDIVYVKVLSLDGGGKSKVSLEQDSGAQGALVAIDNATGDIKAMVGGRDFNLSKFNRATQALRQVGSSFKPFVYTAVIDQGGSPDETIMDAPITFETLSGPYIPHNYDDKFEGLITLRRALAQSRNIPALKLADRIGIRTVIDYAHRFGVTSTLPPYLPVALGSAEITLMEQTSAFSVFPNDGVRIAPRYITKVTDYEGRILEEDFPDIKDVISSPTARIMTSMLREVVVHGTAVAASKMPYPLAGKTGTTNDFTDAWFMGFSPSLTCGVWIGYDEKKSLGPKESGGHTALPIWIQFMNVALAGKDPGEFQPPPAVPPSVAQKLDTPDVAPGDGETH
;
A
#
# COMPACT_ATOMS: atom_id res chain seq x y z
N ALA A 1 28.56 11.83 -25.36
CA ALA A 1 29.53 12.84 -25.87
C ALA A 1 29.27 13.24 -27.33
N LYS A 2 29.23 12.33 -28.30
CA LYS A 2 29.15 12.66 -29.76
C LYS A 2 27.92 13.48 -30.19
N GLN A 3 26.88 13.54 -29.38
CA GLN A 3 25.64 14.28 -29.67
C GLN A 3 25.60 15.69 -29.06
N LEU A 4 26.62 16.08 -28.28
CA LEU A 4 26.64 17.39 -27.61
C LEU A 4 26.88 18.52 -28.60
N LYS A 5 26.08 19.59 -28.48
CA LYS A 5 26.30 20.86 -29.17
C LYS A 5 27.43 21.65 -28.52
N LEU A 6 27.94 22.66 -29.23
CA LEU A 6 29.05 23.50 -28.76
C LEU A 6 28.74 24.17 -27.40
N GLU A 7 27.55 24.75 -27.27
CA GLU A 7 27.11 25.40 -26.03
C GLU A 7 26.95 24.44 -24.85
N GLU A 8 26.58 23.19 -25.11
CA GLU A 8 26.43 22.14 -24.09
C GLU A 8 27.80 21.60 -23.66
N ALA A 9 28.70 21.39 -24.62
CA ALA A 9 30.07 20.97 -24.36
C ALA A 9 30.83 22.03 -23.54
N ALA A 10 30.69 23.31 -23.89
CA ALA A 10 31.30 24.42 -23.15
C ALA A 10 30.73 24.56 -21.74
N LEU A 11 29.43 24.30 -21.55
CA LEU A 11 28.80 24.28 -20.24
C LEU A 11 29.43 23.19 -19.36
N LEU A 12 29.48 21.94 -19.85
CA LEU A 12 30.05 20.81 -19.13
C LEU A 12 31.54 21.00 -18.80
N ALA A 13 32.33 21.53 -19.72
CA ALA A 13 33.74 21.84 -19.50
C ALA A 13 33.96 22.94 -18.44
N GLY A 14 32.94 23.77 -18.18
CA GLY A 14 32.98 24.81 -17.17
C GLY A 14 32.79 24.32 -15.74
N LEU A 15 32.16 23.16 -15.54
CA LEU A 15 31.71 22.65 -14.24
C LEU A 15 32.82 22.16 -13.30
N PRO A 16 33.89 21.46 -13.75
CA PRO A 16 34.88 20.87 -12.84
C PRO A 16 35.53 21.84 -11.86
N LYS A 17 35.62 23.13 -12.21
CA LYS A 17 36.18 24.16 -11.33
C LYS A 17 35.40 24.30 -10.01
N ALA A 18 34.08 24.20 -10.07
CA ALA A 18 33.20 24.29 -8.90
C ALA A 18 31.80 23.79 -9.30
N PRO A 19 31.56 22.47 -9.35
CA PRO A 19 30.36 21.90 -9.97
C PRO A 19 29.06 22.30 -9.25
N GLN A 20 29.10 22.44 -7.91
CA GLN A 20 27.95 22.95 -7.15
C GLN A 20 27.69 24.44 -7.42
N TYR A 21 28.74 25.27 -7.40
CA TYR A 21 28.61 26.73 -7.59
C TYR A 21 28.17 27.12 -9.01
N TYR A 22 28.60 26.36 -10.02
CA TYR A 22 28.23 26.54 -11.43
C TYR A 22 27.17 25.55 -11.90
N SER A 23 26.44 24.92 -10.98
CA SER A 23 25.37 23.96 -11.32
C SER A 23 24.33 24.66 -12.21
N PRO A 24 24.07 24.16 -13.44
CA PRO A 24 23.04 24.73 -14.29
C PRO A 24 21.62 24.47 -13.77
N ILE A 25 21.47 23.51 -12.84
CA ILE A 25 20.21 23.18 -12.17
C ILE A 25 19.92 24.22 -11.07
N ALA A 26 20.88 24.46 -10.18
CA ALA A 26 20.67 25.35 -9.03
C ALA A 26 20.96 26.83 -9.33
N HIS A 27 21.88 27.11 -10.26
CA HIS A 27 22.46 28.45 -10.50
C HIS A 27 22.66 28.72 -11.99
N ALA A 28 21.56 28.71 -12.76
CA ALA A 28 21.57 28.87 -14.21
C ALA A 28 22.32 30.14 -14.69
N ASP A 29 22.20 31.25 -13.95
CA ASP A 29 22.90 32.51 -14.25
C ASP A 29 24.42 32.38 -14.14
N ARG A 30 24.91 31.72 -13.08
CA ARG A 30 26.34 31.46 -12.86
C ARG A 30 26.85 30.46 -13.89
N ALA A 31 26.08 29.42 -14.17
CA ALA A 31 26.39 28.42 -15.17
C ALA A 31 26.51 29.05 -16.58
N GLN A 32 25.61 29.96 -16.94
CA GLN A 32 25.66 30.67 -18.21
C GLN A 32 26.89 31.57 -18.35
N LYS A 33 27.22 32.33 -17.30
CA LYS A 33 28.45 33.13 -17.25
C LYS A 33 29.68 32.24 -17.41
N ARG A 34 29.70 31.09 -16.72
CA ARG A 34 30.82 30.14 -16.78
C ARG A 34 30.96 29.51 -18.16
N ARG A 35 29.87 29.07 -18.79
CA ARG A 35 29.83 28.58 -20.18
C ARG A 35 30.39 29.62 -21.15
N ASN A 36 29.95 30.88 -21.02
CA ASN A 36 30.39 31.94 -21.92
C ASN A 36 31.89 32.26 -21.77
N LEU A 37 32.45 32.10 -20.56
CA LEU A 37 33.89 32.21 -20.33
C LEU A 37 34.66 31.06 -21.01
N VAL A 38 34.14 29.84 -20.97
CA VAL A 38 34.72 28.71 -21.71
C VAL A 38 34.69 28.96 -23.22
N LEU A 39 33.57 29.47 -23.75
CA LEU A 39 33.44 29.84 -25.16
C LEU A 39 34.42 30.94 -25.59
N ASN A 40 34.74 31.89 -24.70
CA ASN A 40 35.79 32.89 -24.95
C ASN A 40 37.17 32.23 -25.06
N ALA A 41 37.53 31.38 -24.10
CA ALA A 41 38.81 30.68 -24.13
C ALA A 41 38.95 29.80 -25.38
N MET A 42 37.88 29.11 -25.80
CA MET A 42 37.87 28.33 -27.03
C MET A 42 38.07 29.19 -28.29
N LEU A 43 37.56 30.42 -28.30
CA LEU A 43 37.77 31.36 -29.41
C LEU A 43 39.21 31.89 -29.42
N GLU A 44 39.74 32.27 -28.26
CA GLU A 44 41.13 32.75 -28.08
C GLU A 44 42.15 31.68 -28.51
N ASP A 45 41.89 30.41 -28.19
CA ASP A 45 42.71 29.26 -28.59
C ASP A 45 42.45 28.78 -30.04
N GLY A 46 41.61 29.49 -30.81
CA GLY A 46 41.31 29.19 -32.20
C GLY A 46 40.55 27.87 -32.43
N LYS A 47 39.86 27.34 -31.42
CA LYS A 47 39.08 26.09 -31.52
C LYS A 47 37.70 26.29 -32.16
N ILE A 48 37.19 27.52 -32.15
CA ILE A 48 35.92 27.92 -32.76
C ILE A 48 36.05 29.29 -33.43
N THR A 49 35.16 29.59 -34.37
CA THR A 49 35.10 30.91 -35.02
C THR A 49 34.32 31.93 -34.17
N ALA A 50 34.51 33.22 -34.45
CA ALA A 50 33.77 34.29 -33.78
C ALA A 50 32.25 34.15 -33.97
N ALA A 51 31.80 33.72 -35.15
CA ALA A 51 30.39 33.46 -35.44
C ALA A 51 29.83 32.32 -34.59
N GLN A 52 30.58 31.21 -34.46
CA GLN A 52 30.18 30.08 -33.61
C GLN A 52 30.13 30.47 -32.13
N ALA A 53 31.11 31.25 -31.66
CA ALA A 53 31.12 31.73 -30.28
C ALA A 53 29.93 32.66 -29.98
N ALA A 54 29.59 33.55 -30.90
CA ALA A 54 28.43 34.45 -30.77
C ALA A 54 27.10 33.67 -30.75
N ASP A 55 26.92 32.74 -31.70
CA ASP A 55 25.74 31.86 -31.78
C ASP A 55 25.56 31.03 -30.50
N ALA A 56 26.62 30.35 -30.05
CA ALA A 56 26.57 29.52 -28.84
C ALA A 56 26.25 30.31 -27.56
N LYS A 57 26.75 31.55 -27.45
CA LYS A 57 26.45 32.44 -26.30
C LYS A 57 25.00 32.92 -26.29
N ALA A 58 24.43 33.17 -27.47
CA ALA A 58 23.05 33.63 -27.62
C ALA A 58 22.02 32.56 -27.25
N LYS A 59 22.37 31.27 -27.35
CA LYS A 59 21.48 30.17 -27.00
C LYS A 59 21.24 30.08 -25.48
N PRO A 60 20.00 29.84 -25.04
CA PRO A 60 19.70 29.57 -23.64
C PRO A 60 20.31 28.23 -23.22
N ILE A 61 20.51 28.04 -21.91
CA ILE A 61 20.80 26.71 -21.38
C ILE A 61 19.51 25.89 -21.46
N GLN A 62 19.52 24.83 -22.25
CA GLN A 62 18.45 23.84 -22.29
C GLN A 62 18.94 22.58 -21.58
N LEU A 63 18.29 22.22 -20.48
CA LEU A 63 18.58 21.00 -19.75
C LEU A 63 17.56 19.95 -20.12
N ASN A 64 18.04 18.80 -20.57
CA ASN A 64 17.21 17.59 -20.66
C ASN A 64 17.42 16.78 -19.37
N LEU A 65 16.82 17.24 -18.28
CA LEU A 65 16.88 16.54 -17.00
C LEU A 65 16.06 15.26 -17.13
N GLN A 66 16.72 14.11 -17.01
CA GLN A 66 16.01 12.84 -16.90
C GLN A 66 15.53 12.71 -15.45
N LYS A 67 14.22 12.51 -15.25
CA LYS A 67 13.71 12.08 -13.96
C LYS A 67 14.32 10.72 -13.63
N ASP A 68 14.83 10.55 -12.42
CA ASP A 68 15.28 9.25 -11.96
C ASP A 68 14.07 8.32 -11.88
N PRO A 69 13.96 7.26 -12.71
CA PRO A 69 12.83 6.33 -12.64
C PRO A 69 12.67 5.69 -11.26
N ASN A 70 13.74 5.62 -10.48
CA ASN A 70 13.74 5.09 -9.12
C ASN A 70 12.93 5.96 -8.14
N SER A 71 12.70 7.25 -8.44
CA SER A 71 11.91 8.14 -7.57
C SER A 71 10.44 7.74 -7.47
N LEU A 72 9.93 6.95 -8.43
CA LEU A 72 8.55 6.44 -8.43
C LEU A 72 8.33 5.22 -7.53
N ALA A 73 9.41 4.55 -7.11
CA ALA A 73 9.36 3.36 -6.28
C ALA A 73 10.39 3.40 -5.14
N PRO A 74 10.48 4.50 -4.39
CA PRO A 74 11.65 4.76 -3.55
C PRO A 74 11.75 3.76 -2.38
N ASN A 75 10.63 3.33 -1.80
CA ASN A 75 10.63 2.27 -0.79
C ASN A 75 11.18 0.94 -1.34
N PHE A 76 10.77 0.57 -2.57
CA PHE A 76 11.20 -0.68 -3.19
C PHE A 76 12.68 -0.66 -3.56
N VAL A 77 13.15 0.46 -4.14
CA VAL A 77 14.57 0.68 -4.47
C VAL A 77 15.43 0.70 -3.21
N GLU A 78 14.95 1.30 -2.13
CA GLU A 78 15.66 1.32 -0.85
C GLU A 78 15.80 -0.09 -0.24
N GLU A 79 14.79 -0.95 -0.33
CA GLU A 79 14.93 -2.35 0.10
C GLU A 79 15.97 -3.12 -0.72
N ILE A 80 15.98 -2.91 -2.04
CA ILE A 80 16.99 -3.48 -2.93
C ILE A 80 18.39 -2.98 -2.54
N ARG A 81 18.55 -1.68 -2.31
CA ARG A 81 19.83 -1.09 -1.89
C ARG A 81 20.33 -1.75 -0.61
N ARG A 82 19.47 -1.87 0.41
CA ARG A 82 19.80 -2.53 1.70
C ARG A 82 20.20 -4.00 1.52
N TYR A 83 19.47 -4.74 0.69
CA TYR A 83 19.78 -6.12 0.35
C TYR A 83 21.17 -6.23 -0.31
N LEU A 84 21.41 -5.43 -1.36
CA LEU A 84 22.65 -5.46 -2.11
C LEU A 84 23.85 -5.02 -1.27
N GLU A 85 23.70 -4.03 -0.39
CA GLU A 85 24.78 -3.61 0.51
C GLU A 85 25.15 -4.71 1.50
N THR A 86 24.14 -5.42 2.03
CA THR A 86 24.37 -6.56 2.91
C THR A 86 25.06 -7.71 2.17
N ARG A 87 24.73 -7.92 0.88
CA ARG A 87 25.20 -9.04 0.07
C ARG A 87 26.58 -8.81 -0.56
N TYR A 88 26.83 -7.60 -1.07
CA TYR A 88 27.98 -7.24 -1.92
C TYR A 88 28.89 -6.17 -1.32
N GLY A 89 28.47 -5.49 -0.26
CA GLY A 89 29.19 -4.37 0.35
C GLY A 89 28.91 -3.03 -0.33
N SER A 90 29.11 -1.93 0.40
CA SER A 90 28.76 -0.57 -0.03
C SER A 90 29.52 -0.14 -1.29
N ASP A 91 30.84 -0.36 -1.33
CA ASP A 91 31.69 0.05 -2.47
C ASP A 91 31.23 -0.61 -3.77
N GLN A 92 30.90 -1.91 -3.74
CA GLN A 92 30.44 -2.62 -4.93
C GLN A 92 29.07 -2.10 -5.42
N VAL A 93 28.17 -1.74 -4.49
CA VAL A 93 26.83 -1.21 -4.81
C VAL A 93 26.90 0.18 -5.42
N HIS A 94 27.74 1.07 -4.87
CA HIS A 94 27.81 2.47 -5.29
C HIS A 94 28.81 2.73 -6.42
N GLU A 95 29.87 1.93 -6.52
CA GLU A 95 30.98 2.17 -7.46
C GLU A 95 31.17 1.04 -8.49
N GLY A 96 30.67 -0.16 -8.20
CA GLY A 96 30.89 -1.36 -9.02
C GLY A 96 30.09 -1.42 -10.33
N GLY A 97 29.22 -0.43 -10.59
CA GLY A 97 28.44 -0.35 -11.83
C GLY A 97 27.44 -1.48 -12.01
N LEU A 98 26.87 -1.99 -10.90
CA LEU A 98 25.88 -3.07 -10.92
C LEU A 98 24.63 -2.69 -11.73
N ARG A 99 24.08 -3.66 -12.46
CA ARG A 99 22.76 -3.56 -13.10
C ARG A 99 21.81 -4.52 -12.41
N VAL A 100 20.75 -3.97 -11.85
CA VAL A 100 19.77 -4.72 -11.07
C VAL A 100 18.46 -4.79 -11.87
N TYR A 101 18.03 -6.01 -12.14
CA TYR A 101 16.76 -6.31 -12.79
C TYR A 101 15.77 -6.73 -11.71
N THR A 102 14.60 -6.08 -11.69
CA THR A 102 13.63 -6.24 -10.60
C THR A 102 12.32 -6.83 -11.11
N SER A 103 11.48 -7.27 -10.17
CA SER A 103 10.13 -7.78 -10.43
C SER A 103 9.08 -6.68 -10.60
N LEU A 104 9.45 -5.43 -10.33
CA LEU A 104 8.54 -4.30 -10.24
C LEU A 104 7.88 -3.98 -11.59
N ASP A 105 6.56 -3.80 -11.57
CA ASP A 105 5.81 -3.27 -12.70
C ASP A 105 5.54 -1.77 -12.45
N MET A 106 6.11 -0.91 -13.31
CA MET A 106 6.05 0.53 -13.10
C MET A 106 4.64 1.12 -13.23
N ASP A 107 3.76 0.52 -14.03
CA ASP A 107 2.40 1.00 -14.19
C ASP A 107 1.55 0.58 -12.99
N LEU A 108 1.75 -0.65 -12.49
CA LEU A 108 1.13 -1.08 -11.24
C LEU A 108 1.65 -0.30 -10.04
N GLN A 109 2.95 0.02 -9.99
CA GLN A 109 3.53 0.83 -8.92
C GLN A 109 2.88 2.23 -8.85
N LYS A 110 2.71 2.91 -10.00
CA LYS A 110 2.00 4.21 -10.05
C LYS A 110 0.56 4.08 -9.59
N ALA A 111 -0.14 3.03 -10.03
CA ALA A 111 -1.51 2.78 -9.62
C ALA A 111 -1.62 2.51 -8.11
N ALA A 112 -0.67 1.77 -7.54
CA ALA A 112 -0.61 1.50 -6.10
C ALA A 112 -0.39 2.78 -5.29
N HIS A 113 0.58 3.62 -5.71
CA HIS A 113 0.87 4.89 -5.06
C HIS A 113 -0.37 5.81 -5.08
N GLN A 114 -0.99 5.98 -6.24
CA GLN A 114 -2.20 6.79 -6.37
C GLN A 114 -3.36 6.24 -5.53
N ALA A 115 -3.56 4.92 -5.49
CA ALA A 115 -4.63 4.30 -4.69
C ALA A 115 -4.44 4.55 -3.20
N VAL A 116 -3.20 4.47 -2.69
CA VAL A 116 -2.90 4.78 -1.28
C VAL A 116 -3.18 6.26 -0.97
N LEU A 117 -2.70 7.18 -1.81
CA LEU A 117 -2.93 8.62 -1.63
C LEU A 117 -4.42 8.99 -1.68
N ASP A 118 -5.15 8.48 -2.67
CA ASP A 118 -6.58 8.71 -2.82
C ASP A 118 -7.38 8.14 -1.64
N GLY A 119 -7.01 6.95 -1.16
CA GLY A 119 -7.64 6.32 -0.01
C GLY A 119 -7.42 7.07 1.29
N LEU A 120 -6.19 7.55 1.52
CA LEU A 120 -5.86 8.39 2.67
C LEU A 120 -6.68 9.69 2.64
N ALA A 121 -6.72 10.38 1.50
CA ALA A 121 -7.52 11.59 1.33
C ALA A 121 -9.02 11.32 1.53
N ALA A 122 -9.54 10.20 1.00
CA ALA A 122 -10.93 9.82 1.18
C ALA A 122 -11.26 9.53 2.65
N TYR A 123 -10.36 8.86 3.38
CA TYR A 123 -10.45 8.67 4.83
C TYR A 123 -10.48 10.03 5.55
N GLU A 124 -9.52 10.90 5.27
CA GLU A 124 -9.36 12.19 5.96
C GLU A 124 -10.52 13.15 5.71
N ARG A 125 -11.13 13.11 4.52
CA ARG A 125 -12.34 13.87 4.19
C ARG A 125 -13.60 13.43 4.94
N ARG A 126 -13.69 12.15 5.31
CA ARG A 126 -14.79 11.65 6.17
C ARG A 126 -14.60 12.10 7.62
N GLN A 127 -13.36 12.37 8.01
CA GLN A 127 -13.06 12.96 9.30
C GLN A 127 -13.35 14.47 9.30
N ARG A 128 -13.54 15.04 10.48
CA ARG A 128 -13.66 16.49 10.63
C ARG A 128 -12.33 17.16 10.26
N TRP A 129 -12.41 18.29 9.55
CA TRP A 129 -11.26 19.19 9.37
C TRP A 129 -10.64 19.55 10.73
N ARG A 130 -9.39 19.15 10.95
CA ARG A 130 -8.62 19.34 12.18
C ARG A 130 -8.08 20.76 12.30
N GLY A 131 -7.69 21.38 11.19
CA GLY A 131 -6.98 22.66 11.20
C GLY A 131 -5.58 22.53 11.79
N ASN A 132 -5.12 23.58 12.49
CA ASN A 132 -3.76 23.69 13.07
C ASN A 132 -2.65 23.57 12.02
N LEU A 133 -2.83 24.28 10.90
CA LEU A 133 -1.84 24.37 9.85
C LEU A 133 -0.55 25.00 10.39
N ALA A 134 0.59 24.47 9.98
CA ALA A 134 1.87 25.11 10.25
C ALA A 134 1.87 26.48 9.56
N ASN A 135 2.12 27.55 10.33
CA ASN A 135 2.15 28.90 9.78
C ASN A 135 3.57 29.47 9.86
N LEU A 136 4.16 29.73 8.69
CA LEU A 136 5.53 30.23 8.56
C LEU A 136 5.72 31.63 9.15
N VAL A 137 4.71 32.51 9.01
CA VAL A 137 4.78 33.88 9.57
C VAL A 137 4.80 33.82 11.08
N ALA A 138 3.97 32.98 11.69
CA ALA A 138 3.96 32.74 13.13
C ALA A 138 5.27 32.14 13.65
N GLN A 139 5.98 31.38 12.81
CA GLN A 139 7.32 30.85 13.10
C GLN A 139 8.46 31.84 12.82
N GLY A 140 8.16 33.08 12.41
CA GLY A 140 9.16 34.09 12.07
C GLY A 140 9.92 33.83 10.77
N GLN A 141 9.41 32.94 9.91
CA GLN A 141 10.04 32.58 8.65
C GLN A 141 9.64 33.51 7.49
N ARG A 142 10.54 33.62 6.52
CA ARG A 142 10.38 34.43 5.30
C ARG A 142 9.70 33.61 4.20
N LEU A 143 8.49 34.01 3.81
CA LEU A 143 7.66 33.31 2.81
C LEU A 143 8.31 33.18 1.43
N ASP A 144 9.09 34.18 1.03
CA ASP A 144 9.82 34.26 -0.24
C ASP A 144 11.01 33.30 -0.32
N LYS A 145 11.50 32.81 0.83
CA LYS A 145 12.62 31.88 0.93
C LYS A 145 12.21 30.45 1.26
N TYR A 146 10.93 30.23 1.60
CA TYR A 146 10.45 28.91 1.93
C TYR A 146 10.43 28.01 0.69
N GLN A 147 10.96 26.80 0.86
CA GLN A 147 10.94 25.70 -0.09
C GLN A 147 10.48 24.47 0.67
N ASP A 148 9.42 23.83 0.17
CA ASP A 148 8.94 22.57 0.72
C ASP A 148 9.70 21.39 0.08
N PRO A 149 10.03 20.32 0.82
CA PRO A 149 10.65 19.13 0.24
C PRO A 149 9.85 18.52 -0.92
N ASP A 150 8.51 18.60 -0.90
CA ASP A 150 7.68 18.07 -1.98
C ASP A 150 7.93 18.78 -3.33
N TRP A 151 8.53 19.97 -3.30
CA TRP A 151 8.74 20.80 -4.49
C TRP A 151 10.04 20.49 -5.22
N ASP A 152 10.82 19.51 -4.72
CA ASP A 152 11.98 18.97 -5.41
C ASP A 152 11.55 18.12 -6.61
N GLU A 153 10.31 17.62 -6.62
CA GLU A 153 9.71 16.92 -7.76
C GLU A 153 8.69 17.79 -8.51
N ASP A 154 8.57 17.56 -9.82
CA ASP A 154 7.55 18.22 -10.61
C ASP A 154 6.15 17.74 -10.21
N PRO A 155 5.20 18.64 -9.92
CA PRO A 155 3.85 18.26 -9.55
C PRO A 155 3.15 17.58 -10.73
N GLU A 156 2.34 16.56 -10.42
CA GLU A 156 1.57 15.80 -11.41
C GLU A 156 0.06 16.01 -11.22
N VAL A 157 -0.70 15.91 -12.31
CA VAL A 157 -2.17 15.94 -12.21
C VAL A 157 -2.65 14.73 -11.42
N SER A 158 -3.57 14.96 -10.48
CA SER A 158 -4.01 14.01 -9.45
C SER A 158 -2.99 13.69 -8.36
N GLY A 159 -1.78 14.24 -8.45
CA GLY A 159 -0.78 14.20 -7.39
C GLY A 159 -1.19 15.05 -6.20
N TYR A 160 -0.53 14.81 -5.07
CA TYR A 160 -0.72 15.53 -3.83
C TYR A 160 0.56 16.25 -3.45
N ILE A 161 0.43 17.45 -2.88
CA ILE A 161 1.58 18.31 -2.60
C ILE A 161 1.26 19.30 -1.49
N HIS A 162 2.26 19.65 -0.66
CA HIS A 162 2.16 20.79 0.23
C HIS A 162 2.25 22.11 -0.54
N ALA A 163 1.48 23.12 -0.12
CA ALA A 163 1.47 24.43 -0.75
C ALA A 163 1.38 25.55 0.29
N LEU A 164 2.04 26.66 0.01
CA LEU A 164 2.07 27.83 0.88
C LEU A 164 0.93 28.80 0.53
N VAL A 165 0.10 29.15 1.49
CA VAL A 165 -0.92 30.20 1.35
C VAL A 165 -0.24 31.57 1.28
N THR A 166 -0.41 32.27 0.16
CA THR A 166 0.18 33.59 -0.11
C THR A 166 -0.82 34.73 -0.01
N SER A 167 -2.11 34.47 -0.26
CA SER A 167 -3.18 35.44 -0.03
C SER A 167 -4.50 34.74 0.25
N VAL A 168 -5.38 35.39 1.02
CA VAL A 168 -6.73 34.89 1.35
C VAL A 168 -7.72 36.05 1.23
N SER A 169 -8.83 35.79 0.55
CA SER A 169 -9.98 36.69 0.43
C SER A 169 -11.28 35.90 0.64
N PRO A 170 -12.45 36.57 0.81
CA PRO A 170 -13.73 35.87 0.91
C PRO A 170 -14.07 35.01 -0.32
N ALA A 171 -13.56 35.37 -1.51
CA ALA A 171 -13.88 34.68 -2.76
C ALA A 171 -12.86 33.59 -3.14
N SER A 172 -11.58 33.82 -2.84
CA SER A 172 -10.48 32.92 -3.23
C SER A 172 -9.26 33.04 -2.32
N ALA A 173 -8.43 31.99 -2.30
CA ALA A 173 -7.08 32.02 -1.73
C ALA A 173 -6.05 31.66 -2.81
N GLN A 174 -4.88 32.29 -2.77
CA GLN A 174 -3.75 31.96 -3.64
C GLN A 174 -2.72 31.15 -2.88
N LEU A 175 -2.28 30.06 -3.51
CA LEU A 175 -1.26 29.16 -3.01
C LEU A 175 -0.02 29.20 -3.91
N ARG A 176 1.13 28.88 -3.34
CA ARG A 176 2.38 28.69 -4.08
C ARG A 176 2.94 27.30 -3.78
N PHE A 177 3.32 26.57 -4.81
CA PHE A 177 4.14 25.36 -4.71
C PHE A 177 5.18 25.35 -5.82
N GLY A 178 6.45 25.30 -5.44
CA GLY A 178 7.57 25.56 -6.35
C GLY A 178 7.41 26.91 -7.05
N GLN A 179 7.49 26.90 -8.38
CA GLN A 179 7.30 28.06 -9.26
C GLN A 179 5.82 28.29 -9.66
N ARG A 180 4.91 27.46 -9.16
CA ARG A 180 3.49 27.50 -9.54
C ARG A 180 2.66 28.28 -8.54
N ILE A 181 1.61 28.90 -9.06
CA ILE A 181 0.57 29.55 -8.28
C ILE A 181 -0.73 28.78 -8.49
N ALA A 182 -1.50 28.54 -7.44
CA ALA A 182 -2.82 27.92 -7.56
C ALA A 182 -3.88 28.72 -6.85
N THR A 183 -5.09 28.72 -7.41
CA THR A 183 -6.24 29.40 -6.80
C THR A 183 -7.16 28.35 -6.18
N LEU A 184 -7.48 28.53 -4.90
CA LEU A 184 -8.57 27.84 -4.20
C LEU A 184 -9.82 28.72 -4.21
N SER A 185 -10.94 28.13 -4.59
CA SER A 185 -12.28 28.71 -4.45
C SER A 185 -13.02 28.11 -3.26
N GLN A 186 -14.21 28.63 -2.96
CA GLN A 186 -15.08 28.06 -1.91
C GLN A 186 -15.51 26.62 -2.23
N ALA A 187 -15.61 26.24 -3.50
CA ALA A 187 -15.95 24.87 -3.91
C ALA A 187 -14.84 23.88 -3.56
N ASP A 188 -13.59 24.30 -3.69
CA ASP A 188 -12.39 23.49 -3.48
C ASP A 188 -12.12 23.17 -2.00
N VAL A 189 -12.81 23.87 -1.09
CA VAL A 189 -12.75 23.67 0.36
C VAL A 189 -14.09 23.28 0.98
N ALA A 190 -15.11 23.03 0.17
CA ALA A 190 -16.50 22.86 0.62
C ALA A 190 -16.67 21.71 1.64
N TRP A 191 -15.88 20.65 1.51
CA TRP A 191 -15.92 19.50 2.42
C TRP A 191 -15.56 19.86 3.87
N THR A 192 -14.78 20.93 4.08
CA THR A 192 -14.44 21.42 5.43
C THR A 192 -15.61 22.09 6.14
N GLN A 193 -16.69 22.42 5.40
CA GLN A 193 -17.84 23.20 5.86
C GLN A 193 -17.47 24.60 6.40
N ARG A 194 -16.29 25.11 6.07
CA ARG A 194 -15.79 26.43 6.50
C ARG A 194 -15.62 27.39 5.33
N LYS A 195 -15.63 28.69 5.63
CA LYS A 195 -15.32 29.76 4.69
C LYS A 195 -13.81 29.98 4.63
N LEU A 196 -13.28 30.35 3.46
CA LEU A 196 -11.85 30.56 3.23
C LEU A 196 -11.17 31.44 4.30
N PRO A 197 -11.67 32.64 4.67
CA PRO A 197 -11.00 33.49 5.66
C PRO A 197 -11.00 32.94 7.09
N ALA A 198 -11.89 31.99 7.40
CA ALA A 198 -11.94 31.31 8.69
C ALA A 198 -11.16 29.98 8.69
N LEU A 199 -10.68 29.56 7.51
CA LEU A 199 -10.02 28.28 7.28
C LEU A 199 -8.51 28.46 7.11
N LEU A 200 -8.11 29.50 6.39
CA LEU A 200 -6.74 29.74 5.96
C LEU A 200 -6.28 31.14 6.36
N ALA A 201 -4.99 31.26 6.67
CA ALA A 201 -4.25 32.48 6.88
C ALA A 201 -3.04 32.55 5.95
N VAL A 202 -2.57 33.76 5.65
CA VAL A 202 -1.31 33.94 4.92
C VAL A 202 -0.16 33.33 5.73
N GLY A 203 0.68 32.54 5.06
CA GLY A 203 1.77 31.80 5.70
C GLY A 203 1.44 30.36 6.07
N ASP A 204 0.19 29.93 5.97
CA ASP A 204 -0.18 28.54 6.23
C ASP A 204 0.40 27.59 5.17
N ILE A 205 0.90 26.44 5.62
CA ILE A 205 1.21 25.30 4.77
C ILE A 205 -0.01 24.39 4.74
N VAL A 206 -0.58 24.22 3.54
CA VAL A 206 -1.75 23.36 3.28
C VAL A 206 -1.37 22.16 2.44
N TYR A 207 -2.09 21.07 2.61
CA TYR A 207 -1.97 19.91 1.73
C TYR A 207 -3.05 19.99 0.65
N VAL A 208 -2.69 19.76 -0.62
CA VAL A 208 -3.64 19.90 -1.74
C VAL A 208 -3.51 18.78 -2.75
N LYS A 209 -4.62 18.45 -3.40
CA LYS A 209 -4.63 17.61 -4.61
C LYS A 209 -4.58 18.51 -5.84
N VAL A 210 -3.68 18.20 -6.77
CA VAL A 210 -3.54 18.91 -8.04
C VAL A 210 -4.62 18.44 -9.00
N LEU A 211 -5.52 19.35 -9.41
CA LEU A 211 -6.61 19.04 -10.34
C LEU A 211 -6.23 19.31 -11.79
N SER A 212 -5.43 20.36 -12.03
CA SER A 212 -4.92 20.69 -13.37
C SER A 212 -3.67 21.56 -13.30
N LEU A 213 -2.79 21.39 -14.28
CA LEU A 213 -1.55 22.16 -14.43
C LEU A 213 -1.58 22.87 -15.79
N ASP A 214 -1.49 24.20 -15.80
CA ASP A 214 -1.41 24.97 -17.06
C ASP A 214 0.04 25.30 -17.47
N GLY A 215 0.28 25.65 -18.74
CA GLY A 215 1.62 26.01 -19.22
C GLY A 215 2.15 27.37 -18.75
N GLY A 216 1.30 28.19 -18.10
CA GLY A 216 1.65 29.53 -17.61
C GLY A 216 2.03 29.56 -16.13
N GLY A 217 2.16 28.40 -15.49
CA GLY A 217 2.48 28.27 -14.07
C GLY A 217 1.29 28.42 -13.12
N LYS A 218 0.05 28.55 -13.63
CA LYS A 218 -1.15 28.47 -12.80
C LYS A 218 -1.67 27.03 -12.70
N SER A 219 -2.32 26.74 -11.59
CA SER A 219 -2.87 25.42 -11.30
C SER A 219 -4.24 25.52 -10.65
N LYS A 220 -5.04 24.48 -10.80
CA LYS A 220 -6.25 24.26 -9.99
C LYS A 220 -5.97 23.15 -9.01
N VAL A 221 -6.43 23.33 -7.78
CA VAL A 221 -6.19 22.39 -6.69
C VAL A 221 -7.43 22.26 -5.81
N SER A 222 -7.58 21.14 -5.11
CA SER A 222 -8.52 21.01 -3.99
C SER A 222 -7.79 20.93 -2.67
N LEU A 223 -8.35 21.54 -1.63
CA LEU A 223 -7.78 21.44 -0.29
C LEU A 223 -7.99 20.03 0.24
N GLU A 224 -6.92 19.44 0.75
CA GLU A 224 -6.92 18.16 1.44
C GLU A 224 -6.40 18.35 2.86
N GLN A 225 -6.45 17.29 3.65
CA GLN A 225 -5.91 17.28 4.99
C GLN A 225 -4.84 16.20 5.07
N ASP A 226 -3.64 16.55 5.50
CA ASP A 226 -2.72 15.57 6.05
C ASP A 226 -2.96 15.46 7.56
N SER A 227 -3.54 14.36 8.00
CA SER A 227 -3.83 14.08 9.41
C SER A 227 -2.70 13.31 10.13
N GLY A 228 -1.64 12.94 9.41
CA GLY A 228 -0.59 12.00 9.80
C GLY A 228 -0.93 10.52 9.59
N ALA A 229 -2.09 10.20 9.00
CA ALA A 229 -2.46 8.82 8.69
C ALA A 229 -1.53 8.24 7.61
N GLN A 230 -1.17 6.97 7.72
CA GLN A 230 -0.27 6.30 6.80
C GLN A 230 -0.97 5.13 6.14
N GLY A 231 -0.53 4.80 4.93
CA GLY A 231 -1.03 3.66 4.18
C GLY A 231 0.12 2.90 3.54
N ALA A 232 -0.08 1.60 3.34
CA ALA A 232 0.87 0.73 2.67
C ALA A 232 0.13 -0.28 1.78
N LEU A 233 0.77 -0.69 0.68
CA LEU A 233 0.23 -1.64 -0.29
C LEU A 233 1.34 -2.54 -0.81
N VAL A 234 1.08 -3.84 -0.90
CA VAL A 234 1.95 -4.82 -1.56
C VAL A 234 1.13 -5.65 -2.52
N ALA A 235 1.63 -5.82 -3.76
CA ALA A 235 1.03 -6.69 -4.76
C ALA A 235 2.04 -7.74 -5.22
N ILE A 236 1.62 -9.01 -5.17
CA ILE A 236 2.44 -10.20 -5.46
C ILE A 236 1.77 -11.01 -6.56
N ASP A 237 2.52 -11.32 -7.60
CA ASP A 237 2.11 -12.26 -8.65
C ASP A 237 2.09 -13.69 -8.09
N ASN A 238 0.93 -14.35 -8.17
CA ASN A 238 0.72 -15.64 -7.50
C ASN A 238 1.55 -16.77 -8.11
N ALA A 239 1.86 -16.68 -9.41
CA ALA A 239 2.57 -17.73 -10.14
C ALA A 239 4.09 -17.69 -9.95
N THR A 240 4.63 -16.51 -9.60
CA THR A 240 6.08 -16.27 -9.58
C THR A 240 6.60 -15.79 -8.24
N GLY A 241 5.74 -15.29 -7.33
CA GLY A 241 6.19 -14.60 -6.12
C GLY A 241 6.78 -13.21 -6.39
N ASP A 242 6.72 -12.73 -7.63
CA ASP A 242 7.22 -11.41 -7.99
C ASP A 242 6.44 -10.31 -7.27
N ILE A 243 7.13 -9.43 -6.55
CA ILE A 243 6.53 -8.21 -6.03
C ILE A 243 6.36 -7.24 -7.20
N LYS A 244 5.12 -7.03 -7.63
CA LYS A 244 4.78 -6.17 -8.77
C LYS A 244 4.58 -4.70 -8.38
N ALA A 245 4.18 -4.44 -7.14
CA ALA A 245 4.08 -3.10 -6.59
C ALA A 245 4.31 -3.12 -5.07
N MET A 246 4.95 -2.07 -4.54
CA MET A 246 5.18 -1.85 -3.11
C MET A 246 5.14 -0.36 -2.77
N VAL A 247 4.24 0.00 -1.86
CA VAL A 247 4.13 1.34 -1.27
C VAL A 247 4.30 1.22 0.23
N GLY A 248 5.30 1.92 0.79
CA GLY A 248 5.66 1.84 2.20
C GLY A 248 5.10 2.97 3.08
N GLY A 249 4.45 3.96 2.48
CA GLY A 249 3.93 5.13 3.20
C GLY A 249 3.28 6.13 2.25
N ARG A 250 2.77 7.22 2.81
CA ARG A 250 2.25 8.35 2.04
C ARG A 250 3.33 9.02 1.20
N ASP A 251 4.47 9.29 1.83
CA ASP A 251 5.52 10.12 1.26
C ASP A 251 6.88 9.65 1.79
N PHE A 252 7.75 9.27 0.85
CA PHE A 252 9.09 8.78 1.15
C PHE A 252 10.06 9.88 1.61
N ASN A 253 9.90 11.10 1.11
CA ASN A 253 10.74 12.24 1.46
C ASN A 253 10.48 12.68 2.90
N LEU A 254 9.23 12.57 3.36
CA LEU A 254 8.87 12.78 4.76
C LEU A 254 9.26 11.60 5.65
N SER A 255 9.12 10.36 5.15
CA SER A 255 9.39 9.16 5.93
C SER A 255 9.94 8.02 5.06
N LYS A 256 11.23 7.70 5.23
CA LYS A 256 11.88 6.55 4.59
C LYS A 256 11.47 5.19 5.19
N PHE A 257 10.70 5.20 6.29
CA PHE A 257 10.23 4.00 6.96
C PHE A 257 9.25 3.23 6.07
N ASN A 258 9.59 1.98 5.73
CA ASN A 258 8.80 1.17 4.83
C ASN A 258 7.79 0.33 5.63
N ARG A 259 6.56 0.82 5.73
CA ARG A 259 5.49 0.14 6.49
C ARG A 259 5.05 -1.18 5.87
N ALA A 260 5.38 -1.41 4.60
CA ALA A 260 5.10 -2.69 3.97
C ALA A 260 5.95 -3.83 4.58
N THR A 261 7.19 -3.55 4.95
CA THR A 261 8.21 -4.55 5.33
C THR A 261 8.71 -4.42 6.76
N GLN A 262 8.56 -3.25 7.39
CA GLN A 262 9.16 -2.94 8.69
C GLN A 262 8.12 -2.69 9.79
N ALA A 263 6.88 -2.30 9.44
CA ALA A 263 5.86 -2.01 10.44
C ALA A 263 5.21 -3.30 10.94
N LEU A 264 5.52 -3.67 12.17
CA LEU A 264 4.78 -4.68 12.92
C LEU A 264 3.48 -4.07 13.41
N ARG A 265 2.35 -4.65 12.98
CA ARG A 265 1.00 -4.12 13.24
C ARG A 265 0.04 -5.25 13.56
N GLN A 266 -0.90 -4.99 14.47
CA GLN A 266 -1.94 -5.95 14.79
C GLN A 266 -2.81 -6.19 13.55
N VAL A 267 -2.93 -7.44 13.11
CA VAL A 267 -3.59 -7.80 11.85
C VAL A 267 -5.12 -7.96 11.98
N GLY A 268 -5.61 -8.03 13.21
CA GLY A 268 -7.02 -8.16 13.53
C GLY A 268 -7.67 -9.37 12.85
N SER A 269 -8.94 -9.22 12.46
CA SER A 269 -9.70 -10.30 11.82
C SER A 269 -9.09 -10.89 10.53
N SER A 270 -8.05 -10.29 9.96
CA SER A 270 -7.32 -10.88 8.82
C SER A 270 -6.46 -12.09 9.22
N PHE A 271 -6.27 -12.36 10.52
CA PHE A 271 -5.62 -13.58 11.02
C PHE A 271 -6.52 -14.82 11.00
N LYS A 272 -7.84 -14.64 11.02
CA LYS A 272 -8.81 -15.74 11.10
C LYS A 272 -8.61 -16.83 10.02
N PRO A 273 -8.24 -16.52 8.76
CA PRO A 273 -7.98 -17.55 7.76
C PRO A 273 -6.98 -18.62 8.21
N PHE A 274 -5.99 -18.31 9.05
CA PHE A 274 -5.09 -19.33 9.62
C PHE A 274 -5.82 -20.29 10.56
N VAL A 275 -6.72 -19.77 11.41
CA VAL A 275 -7.57 -20.58 12.31
C VAL A 275 -8.46 -21.53 11.50
N TYR A 276 -9.17 -20.98 10.51
CA TYR A 276 -10.08 -21.79 9.70
C TYR A 276 -9.32 -22.78 8.82
N THR A 277 -8.17 -22.40 8.26
CA THR A 277 -7.31 -23.32 7.52
C THR A 277 -6.89 -24.48 8.39
N ALA A 278 -6.43 -24.24 9.62
CA ALA A 278 -6.01 -25.30 10.53
C ALA A 278 -7.14 -26.29 10.86
N VAL A 279 -8.40 -25.84 10.88
CA VAL A 279 -9.59 -26.68 11.07
C VAL A 279 -9.91 -27.49 9.80
N ILE A 280 -9.97 -26.83 8.64
CA ILE A 280 -10.28 -27.48 7.36
C ILE A 280 -9.22 -28.51 6.99
N ASP A 281 -7.94 -28.18 7.19
CA ASP A 281 -6.82 -29.06 6.88
C ASP A 281 -6.76 -30.30 7.79
N GLN A 282 -7.41 -30.26 8.96
CA GLN A 282 -7.59 -31.40 9.87
C GLN A 282 -8.92 -32.14 9.66
N GLY A 283 -9.61 -31.89 8.53
CA GLY A 283 -10.81 -32.62 8.12
C GLY A 283 -12.13 -31.93 8.45
N GLY A 284 -12.12 -30.70 8.97
CA GLY A 284 -13.34 -29.93 9.17
C GLY A 284 -14.01 -29.54 7.84
N SER A 285 -15.33 -29.47 7.84
CA SER A 285 -16.14 -29.05 6.68
C SER A 285 -16.64 -27.60 6.79
N PRO A 286 -16.67 -26.83 5.69
CA PRO A 286 -17.24 -25.48 5.67
C PRO A 286 -18.70 -25.37 6.14
N ASP A 287 -19.45 -26.46 6.01
CA ASP A 287 -20.88 -26.54 6.31
C ASP A 287 -21.14 -27.10 7.72
N GLU A 288 -20.09 -27.50 8.45
CA GLU A 288 -20.20 -27.77 9.88
C GLU A 288 -20.70 -26.54 10.62
N THR A 289 -21.52 -26.78 11.64
CA THR A 289 -22.12 -25.71 12.42
C THR A 289 -21.34 -25.47 13.72
N ILE A 290 -21.36 -24.21 14.14
CA ILE A 290 -20.74 -23.73 15.37
C ILE A 290 -21.65 -22.71 16.03
N MET A 291 -21.74 -22.79 17.35
CA MET A 291 -22.58 -21.89 18.14
C MET A 291 -21.91 -20.53 18.33
N ASP A 292 -22.51 -19.47 17.81
CA ASP A 292 -22.20 -18.07 18.11
C ASP A 292 -23.12 -17.56 19.22
N ALA A 293 -22.67 -17.71 20.47
CA ALA A 293 -23.39 -17.35 21.70
C ALA A 293 -22.36 -16.94 22.77
N PRO A 294 -22.76 -16.20 23.83
CA PRO A 294 -21.87 -15.81 24.91
C PRO A 294 -21.04 -16.98 25.44
N ILE A 295 -19.75 -16.73 25.69
CA ILE A 295 -18.82 -17.73 26.23
C ILE A 295 -17.76 -17.03 27.08
N THR A 296 -17.28 -17.74 28.09
CA THR A 296 -16.10 -17.39 28.87
C THR A 296 -15.03 -18.44 28.61
N PHE A 297 -13.81 -18.00 28.30
CA PHE A 297 -12.64 -18.87 28.20
C PHE A 297 -11.81 -18.71 29.48
N GLU A 298 -11.49 -19.82 30.13
CA GLU A 298 -10.60 -19.80 31.28
C GLU A 298 -9.14 -19.72 30.79
N THR A 299 -8.46 -18.63 31.10
CA THR A 299 -7.05 -18.42 30.72
C THR A 299 -6.15 -18.31 31.94
N LEU A 300 -4.84 -18.45 31.76
CA LEU A 300 -3.86 -18.25 32.84
C LEU A 300 -3.92 -16.85 33.45
N SER A 301 -4.40 -15.85 32.69
CA SER A 301 -4.55 -14.47 33.14
C SER A 301 -5.95 -14.17 33.73
N GLY A 302 -6.79 -15.18 33.88
CA GLY A 302 -8.17 -15.07 34.33
C GLY A 302 -9.22 -15.30 33.24
N PRO A 303 -10.51 -15.11 33.54
CA PRO A 303 -11.60 -15.32 32.60
C PRO A 303 -11.55 -14.31 31.46
N TYR A 304 -11.59 -14.80 30.21
CA TYR A 304 -11.66 -13.99 29.00
C TYR A 304 -13.05 -14.07 28.38
N ILE A 305 -13.75 -12.93 28.33
CA ILE A 305 -15.12 -12.81 27.82
C ILE A 305 -15.10 -11.97 26.52
N PRO A 306 -15.01 -12.61 25.35
CA PRO A 306 -15.02 -11.91 24.07
C PRO A 306 -16.42 -11.46 23.65
N HIS A 307 -16.48 -10.46 22.77
CA HIS A 307 -17.70 -10.02 22.08
C HIS A 307 -17.51 -10.02 20.56
N ASN A 308 -18.61 -10.11 19.83
CA ASN A 308 -18.61 -9.86 18.39
C ASN A 308 -18.60 -8.35 18.13
N TYR A 309 -18.07 -7.95 16.98
CA TYR A 309 -17.94 -6.53 16.63
C TYR A 309 -19.25 -5.74 16.66
N ASP A 310 -20.38 -6.40 16.38
CA ASP A 310 -21.72 -5.80 16.37
C ASP A 310 -22.51 -6.03 17.67
N ASP A 311 -21.88 -6.59 18.69
CA ASP A 311 -22.46 -6.97 19.99
C ASP A 311 -23.69 -7.89 19.89
N LYS A 312 -23.84 -8.61 18.77
CA LYS A 312 -24.93 -9.56 18.54
C LYS A 312 -24.42 -10.99 18.52
N PHE A 313 -25.36 -11.93 18.50
CA PHE A 313 -25.14 -13.37 18.38
C PHE A 313 -26.03 -13.92 17.26
N GLU A 314 -25.50 -14.80 16.43
CA GLU A 314 -26.26 -15.43 15.35
C GLU A 314 -26.74 -16.85 15.69
N GLY A 315 -26.43 -17.37 16.88
CA GLY A 315 -26.78 -18.73 17.26
C GLY A 315 -26.00 -19.76 16.45
N LEU A 316 -26.67 -20.81 15.98
CA LEU A 316 -26.02 -21.88 15.22
C LEU A 316 -25.78 -21.46 13.76
N ILE A 317 -24.52 -21.31 13.37
CA ILE A 317 -24.11 -20.88 12.02
C ILE A 317 -23.04 -21.81 11.43
N THR A 318 -22.92 -21.86 10.11
CA THR A 318 -21.85 -22.64 9.45
C THR A 318 -20.47 -21.99 9.59
N LEU A 319 -19.39 -22.77 9.48
CA LEU A 319 -18.02 -22.22 9.47
C LEU A 319 -17.82 -21.21 8.34
N ARG A 320 -18.39 -21.50 7.16
CA ARG A 320 -18.41 -20.59 6.00
C ARG A 320 -19.03 -19.24 6.35
N ARG A 321 -20.21 -19.24 6.97
CA ARG A 321 -20.90 -18.01 7.40
C ARG A 321 -20.12 -17.28 8.49
N ALA A 322 -19.56 -18.02 9.44
CA ALA A 322 -18.78 -17.46 10.53
C ALA A 322 -17.52 -16.71 10.03
N LEU A 323 -16.83 -17.26 9.02
CA LEU A 323 -15.70 -16.58 8.37
C LEU A 323 -16.15 -15.38 7.53
N ALA A 324 -17.22 -15.54 6.72
CA ALA A 324 -17.75 -14.49 5.86
C ALA A 324 -18.17 -13.23 6.63
N GLN A 325 -18.89 -13.42 7.74
CA GLN A 325 -19.31 -12.36 8.66
C GLN A 325 -18.24 -12.00 9.68
N SER A 326 -17.07 -12.65 9.64
CA SER A 326 -15.95 -12.38 10.52
C SER A 326 -16.32 -12.43 12.00
N ARG A 327 -17.11 -13.42 12.43
CA ARG A 327 -17.56 -13.58 13.82
C ARG A 327 -16.37 -13.91 14.73
N ASN A 328 -16.29 -13.29 15.90
CA ASN A 328 -15.16 -13.45 16.83
C ASN A 328 -15.26 -14.75 17.61
N ILE A 329 -16.45 -15.03 18.14
CA ILE A 329 -16.67 -16.15 19.05
C ILE A 329 -16.45 -17.51 18.37
N PRO A 330 -17.02 -17.78 17.16
CA PRO A 330 -16.68 -18.98 16.42
C PRO A 330 -15.18 -19.17 16.18
N ALA A 331 -14.45 -18.12 15.81
CA ALA A 331 -13.01 -18.21 15.57
C ALA A 331 -12.24 -18.58 16.85
N LEU A 332 -12.60 -18.01 18.00
CA LEU A 332 -12.00 -18.37 19.28
C LEU A 332 -12.34 -19.79 19.69
N LYS A 333 -13.60 -20.22 19.55
CA LYS A 333 -14.02 -21.60 19.84
C LYS A 333 -13.27 -22.63 18.99
N LEU A 334 -13.04 -22.31 17.72
CA LEU A 334 -12.24 -23.15 16.84
C LEU A 334 -10.79 -23.21 17.33
N ALA A 335 -10.15 -22.06 17.55
CA ALA A 335 -8.76 -21.99 18.00
C ALA A 335 -8.52 -22.65 19.35
N ASP A 336 -9.47 -22.53 20.28
CA ASP A 336 -9.45 -23.21 21.58
C ASP A 336 -9.54 -24.73 21.41
N ARG A 337 -10.45 -25.21 20.55
CA ARG A 337 -10.62 -26.64 20.25
C ARG A 337 -9.38 -27.28 19.63
N ILE A 338 -8.73 -26.63 18.65
CA ILE A 338 -7.56 -27.18 17.95
C ILE A 338 -6.22 -26.85 18.63
N GLY A 339 -6.26 -25.96 19.64
CA GLY A 339 -5.08 -25.41 20.30
C GLY A 339 -4.45 -24.25 19.53
N ILE A 340 -4.19 -23.14 20.24
CA ILE A 340 -3.61 -21.93 19.65
C ILE A 340 -2.21 -22.15 19.06
N ARG A 341 -1.41 -23.07 19.61
CA ARG A 341 -0.08 -23.41 19.08
C ARG A 341 -0.18 -24.00 17.68
N THR A 342 -1.16 -24.88 17.43
CA THR A 342 -1.43 -25.43 16.10
C THR A 342 -1.74 -24.31 15.11
N VAL A 343 -2.58 -23.35 15.48
CA VAL A 343 -2.90 -22.18 14.63
C VAL A 343 -1.64 -21.37 14.29
N ILE A 344 -0.78 -21.14 15.28
CA ILE A 344 0.49 -20.43 15.12
C ILE A 344 1.44 -21.21 14.19
N ASP A 345 1.52 -22.53 14.32
CA ASP A 345 2.31 -23.38 13.44
C ASP A 345 1.82 -23.28 11.99
N TYR A 346 0.50 -23.22 11.76
CA TYR A 346 -0.05 -22.91 10.43
C TYR A 346 0.38 -21.53 9.94
N ALA A 347 0.28 -20.47 10.75
CA ALA A 347 0.73 -19.14 10.34
C ALA A 347 2.23 -19.13 9.95
N HIS A 348 3.08 -19.84 10.70
CA HIS A 348 4.50 -20.00 10.36
C HIS A 348 4.72 -20.82 9.07
N ARG A 349 3.95 -21.89 8.84
CA ARG A 349 3.98 -22.65 7.57
C ARG A 349 3.62 -21.76 6.37
N PHE A 350 2.70 -20.82 6.56
CA PHE A 350 2.33 -19.80 5.56
C PHE A 350 3.41 -18.72 5.36
N GLY A 351 4.49 -18.74 6.14
CA GLY A 351 5.64 -17.83 5.99
C GLY A 351 5.60 -16.59 6.87
N VAL A 352 4.75 -16.55 7.89
CA VAL A 352 4.86 -15.55 8.95
C VAL A 352 6.12 -15.85 9.76
N THR A 353 7.07 -14.93 9.80
CA THR A 353 8.34 -15.06 10.53
C THR A 353 8.32 -14.30 11.86
N SER A 354 7.43 -13.30 11.97
CA SER A 354 7.14 -12.57 13.19
C SER A 354 6.80 -13.52 14.36
N THR A 355 7.28 -13.18 15.56
CA THR A 355 7.03 -14.00 16.75
C THR A 355 5.56 -13.90 17.18
N LEU A 356 4.87 -15.04 17.20
CA LEU A 356 3.46 -15.11 17.58
C LEU A 356 3.32 -15.64 19.02
N PRO A 357 2.81 -14.84 19.97
CA PRO A 357 2.63 -15.30 21.33
C PRO A 357 1.48 -16.32 21.43
N PRO A 358 1.64 -17.44 22.15
CA PRO A 358 0.66 -18.54 22.14
C PRO A 358 -0.51 -18.32 23.11
N TYR A 359 -1.21 -17.20 22.98
CA TYR A 359 -2.45 -16.91 23.73
C TYR A 359 -3.66 -16.83 22.80
N LEU A 360 -4.83 -17.25 23.32
CA LEU A 360 -6.06 -17.41 22.52
C LEU A 360 -6.49 -16.15 21.73
N PRO A 361 -6.38 -14.91 22.26
CA PRO A 361 -6.64 -13.70 21.48
C PRO A 361 -5.88 -13.56 20.15
N VAL A 362 -4.78 -14.29 19.92
CA VAL A 362 -4.08 -14.29 18.61
C VAL A 362 -5.00 -14.80 17.51
N ALA A 363 -5.98 -15.66 17.81
CA ALA A 363 -7.00 -16.09 16.84
C ALA A 363 -7.85 -14.93 16.27
N LEU A 364 -7.86 -13.78 16.95
CA LEU A 364 -8.48 -12.54 16.48
C LEU A 364 -7.49 -11.53 15.90
N GLY A 365 -6.21 -11.89 15.76
CA GLY A 365 -5.14 -11.08 15.18
C GLY A 365 -4.59 -10.00 16.11
N SER A 366 -4.47 -10.30 17.40
CA SER A 366 -3.77 -9.43 18.36
C SER A 366 -2.25 -9.51 18.27
N ALA A 367 -1.71 -10.46 17.50
CA ALA A 367 -0.30 -10.53 17.15
C ALA A 367 0.07 -9.50 16.06
N GLU A 368 1.32 -9.05 16.09
CA GLU A 368 1.85 -8.06 15.16
C GLU A 368 2.63 -8.75 14.03
N ILE A 369 2.29 -8.43 12.79
CA ILE A 369 2.88 -9.01 11.58
C ILE A 369 3.06 -7.86 10.57
N THR A 370 4.04 -7.96 9.67
CA THR A 370 4.21 -6.99 8.59
C THR A 370 3.20 -7.19 7.46
N LEU A 371 2.92 -6.15 6.69
CA LEU A 371 2.06 -6.27 5.52
C LEU A 371 2.62 -7.24 4.47
N MET A 372 3.94 -7.27 4.28
CA MET A 372 4.61 -8.20 3.36
C MET A 372 4.38 -9.65 3.77
N GLU A 373 4.62 -10.00 5.03
CA GLU A 373 4.39 -11.37 5.53
C GLU A 373 2.93 -11.79 5.37
N GLN A 374 1.99 -10.91 5.74
CA GLN A 374 0.57 -11.19 5.64
C GLN A 374 0.12 -11.32 4.17
N THR A 375 0.64 -10.49 3.26
CA THR A 375 0.33 -10.57 1.82
C THR A 375 0.89 -11.85 1.20
N SER A 376 2.13 -12.20 1.52
CA SER A 376 2.77 -13.44 1.09
C SER A 376 2.04 -14.67 1.59
N ALA A 377 1.54 -14.66 2.82
CA ALA A 377 0.75 -15.76 3.35
C ALA A 377 -0.54 -15.95 2.53
N PHE A 378 -1.22 -14.87 2.14
CA PHE A 378 -2.47 -14.97 1.38
C PHE A 378 -2.29 -15.49 -0.05
N SER A 379 -1.09 -15.37 -0.65
CA SER A 379 -0.84 -15.88 -2.01
C SER A 379 -0.82 -17.41 -2.09
N VAL A 380 -0.78 -18.11 -0.94
CA VAL A 380 -0.90 -19.58 -0.85
C VAL A 380 -2.27 -20.07 -1.30
N PHE A 381 -3.35 -19.35 -0.98
CA PHE A 381 -4.72 -19.77 -1.29
C PHE A 381 -5.04 -19.85 -2.80
N PRO A 382 -4.76 -18.81 -3.62
CA PRO A 382 -4.98 -18.89 -5.06
C PRO A 382 -3.99 -19.83 -5.78
N ASN A 383 -2.89 -20.20 -5.13
CA ASN A 383 -1.85 -21.05 -5.70
C ASN A 383 -1.91 -22.50 -5.20
N ASP A 384 -3.12 -23.02 -5.00
CA ASP A 384 -3.39 -24.43 -4.63
C ASP A 384 -2.62 -24.95 -3.39
N GLY A 385 -2.31 -24.05 -2.45
CA GLY A 385 -1.61 -24.42 -1.21
C GLY A 385 -0.09 -24.33 -1.30
N VAL A 386 0.45 -23.87 -2.42
CA VAL A 386 1.88 -23.67 -2.66
C VAL A 386 2.27 -22.24 -2.32
N ARG A 387 3.24 -22.08 -1.42
CA ARG A 387 3.88 -20.80 -1.14
C ARG A 387 5.08 -20.59 -2.04
N ILE A 388 5.09 -19.48 -2.75
CA ILE A 388 6.27 -18.96 -3.44
C ILE A 388 6.78 -17.75 -2.66
N ALA A 389 8.05 -17.77 -2.27
CA ALA A 389 8.64 -16.68 -1.50
C ALA A 389 8.62 -15.37 -2.31
N PRO A 390 8.22 -14.24 -1.71
CA PRO A 390 8.24 -12.95 -2.41
C PRO A 390 9.67 -12.57 -2.78
N ARG A 391 9.87 -12.11 -4.02
CA ARG A 391 11.18 -11.62 -4.48
C ARG A 391 11.11 -10.23 -5.09
N TYR A 392 12.19 -9.48 -4.90
CA TYR A 392 12.38 -8.10 -5.38
C TYR A 392 13.24 -8.06 -6.65
N ILE A 393 14.30 -8.87 -6.66
CA ILE A 393 15.35 -8.88 -7.66
C ILE A 393 15.23 -10.18 -8.44
N THR A 394 15.27 -10.10 -9.76
CA THR A 394 15.29 -11.29 -10.62
C THR A 394 16.70 -11.61 -11.07
N LYS A 395 17.55 -10.58 -11.27
CA LYS A 395 18.92 -10.75 -11.72
C LYS A 395 19.79 -9.55 -11.34
N VAL A 396 21.06 -9.79 -11.01
CA VAL A 396 22.10 -8.76 -10.84
C VAL A 396 23.26 -9.08 -11.79
N THR A 397 23.74 -8.07 -12.52
CA THR A 397 24.96 -8.19 -13.33
C THR A 397 25.97 -7.10 -12.96
N ASP A 398 27.25 -7.35 -13.24
CA ASP A 398 28.26 -6.30 -13.21
C ASP A 398 28.20 -5.39 -14.46
N TYR A 399 29.14 -4.44 -14.55
CA TYR A 399 29.25 -3.52 -15.67
C TYR A 399 29.54 -4.20 -17.02
N GLU A 400 30.19 -5.37 -17.00
CA GLU A 400 30.53 -6.19 -18.18
C GLU A 400 29.37 -7.09 -18.60
N GLY A 401 28.31 -7.16 -17.80
CA GLY A 401 27.14 -8.01 -18.02
C GLY A 401 27.31 -9.43 -17.51
N ARG A 402 28.35 -9.72 -16.71
CA ARG A 402 28.48 -11.02 -16.03
C ARG A 402 27.41 -11.11 -14.94
N ILE A 403 26.69 -12.23 -14.93
CA ILE A 403 25.66 -12.50 -13.92
C ILE A 403 26.35 -12.76 -12.59
N LEU A 404 25.99 -11.94 -11.59
CA LEU A 404 26.42 -12.11 -10.21
C LEU A 404 25.39 -12.90 -9.40
N GLU A 405 24.11 -12.70 -9.71
CA GLU A 405 22.98 -13.35 -9.07
C GLU A 405 21.82 -13.47 -10.04
N GLU A 406 21.13 -14.60 -9.96
CA GLU A 406 19.85 -14.86 -10.60
C GLU A 406 18.98 -15.54 -9.54
N ASP A 407 17.87 -14.91 -9.19
CA ASP A 407 17.05 -15.32 -8.04
C ASP A 407 15.97 -16.30 -8.48
N PHE A 408 15.96 -17.48 -7.86
CA PHE A 408 14.92 -18.48 -8.03
C PHE A 408 14.13 -18.57 -6.73
N PRO A 409 12.83 -18.25 -6.72
CA PRO A 409 12.07 -18.14 -5.50
C PRO A 409 11.98 -19.49 -4.78
N ASP A 410 12.05 -19.46 -3.45
CA ASP A 410 11.82 -20.64 -2.60
C ASP A 410 10.35 -21.06 -2.67
N ILE A 411 10.10 -22.30 -3.11
CA ILE A 411 8.77 -22.88 -3.32
C ILE A 411 8.52 -23.96 -2.27
N LYS A 412 7.41 -23.85 -1.55
CA LYS A 412 7.05 -24.79 -0.47
C LYS A 412 5.57 -25.16 -0.53
N ASP A 413 5.28 -26.45 -0.46
CA ASP A 413 3.92 -26.94 -0.20
C ASP A 413 3.54 -26.62 1.26
N VAL A 414 2.48 -25.84 1.45
CA VAL A 414 2.04 -25.37 2.76
C VAL A 414 0.81 -26.12 3.23
N ILE A 415 -0.20 -26.26 2.37
CA ILE A 415 -1.43 -27.03 2.60
C ILE A 415 -1.80 -27.81 1.36
N SER A 416 -2.69 -28.79 1.49
CA SER A 416 -3.19 -29.53 0.34
C SER A 416 -4.01 -28.64 -0.61
N SER A 417 -4.02 -28.97 -1.91
CA SER A 417 -4.86 -28.26 -2.87
C SER A 417 -6.37 -28.36 -2.57
N PRO A 418 -6.93 -29.49 -2.07
CA PRO A 418 -8.27 -29.52 -1.47
C PRO A 418 -8.51 -28.42 -0.42
N THR A 419 -7.63 -28.32 0.58
CA THR A 419 -7.73 -27.32 1.66
C THR A 419 -7.69 -25.91 1.10
N ALA A 420 -6.75 -25.62 0.19
CA ALA A 420 -6.59 -24.30 -0.41
C ALA A 420 -7.82 -23.86 -1.21
N ARG A 421 -8.42 -24.77 -1.99
CA ARG A 421 -9.64 -24.49 -2.78
C ARG A 421 -10.87 -24.32 -1.91
N ILE A 422 -11.00 -25.10 -0.83
CA ILE A 422 -12.06 -24.92 0.18
C ILE A 422 -11.93 -23.55 0.84
N MET A 423 -10.73 -23.19 1.30
CA MET A 423 -10.48 -21.89 1.92
C MET A 423 -10.71 -20.74 0.94
N THR A 424 -10.27 -20.87 -0.31
CA THR A 424 -10.57 -19.90 -1.37
C THR A 424 -12.08 -19.73 -1.54
N SER A 425 -12.86 -20.82 -1.62
CA SER A 425 -14.32 -20.75 -1.66
C SER A 425 -14.91 -20.02 -0.46
N MET A 426 -14.43 -20.27 0.76
CA MET A 426 -14.89 -19.57 1.96
C MET A 426 -14.49 -18.08 1.98
N LEU A 427 -13.32 -17.73 1.44
CA LEU A 427 -12.85 -16.34 1.31
C LEU A 427 -13.59 -15.58 0.20
N ARG A 428 -14.10 -16.28 -0.83
CA ARG A 428 -15.03 -15.68 -1.81
C ARG A 428 -16.34 -15.28 -1.14
N GLU A 429 -16.85 -16.05 -0.18
CA GLU A 429 -18.08 -15.67 0.55
C GLU A 429 -17.93 -14.37 1.33
N VAL A 430 -16.73 -14.04 1.80
CA VAL A 430 -16.43 -12.74 2.42
C VAL A 430 -16.69 -11.59 1.42
N VAL A 431 -16.35 -11.81 0.15
CA VAL A 431 -16.53 -10.84 -0.95
C VAL A 431 -17.95 -10.83 -1.48
N VAL A 432 -18.64 -11.97 -1.56
CA VAL A 432 -19.98 -12.02 -2.16
C VAL A 432 -21.09 -11.67 -1.16
N HIS A 433 -20.98 -12.14 0.09
CA HIS A 433 -22.05 -12.03 1.09
C HIS A 433 -21.58 -11.47 2.44
N GLY A 434 -20.30 -11.17 2.58
CA GLY A 434 -19.68 -10.85 3.87
C GLY A 434 -19.16 -9.42 3.99
N THR A 435 -18.17 -9.27 4.86
CA THR A 435 -17.57 -7.98 5.22
C THR A 435 -16.89 -7.23 4.07
N ALA A 436 -16.62 -7.87 2.93
CA ALA A 436 -15.96 -7.28 1.77
C ALA A 436 -16.88 -7.12 0.55
N VAL A 437 -18.21 -7.09 0.77
CA VAL A 437 -19.23 -7.03 -0.29
C VAL A 437 -19.06 -5.89 -1.30
N ALA A 438 -18.36 -4.81 -0.95
CA ALA A 438 -18.09 -3.74 -1.90
C ALA A 438 -17.27 -4.21 -3.13
N ALA A 439 -16.42 -5.23 -2.98
CA ALA A 439 -15.63 -5.81 -4.08
C ALA A 439 -16.44 -6.72 -5.01
N SER A 440 -17.64 -7.18 -4.62
CA SER A 440 -18.49 -8.04 -5.48
C SER A 440 -18.98 -7.35 -6.77
N LYS A 441 -18.88 -6.02 -6.82
CA LYS A 441 -19.22 -5.21 -7.99
C LYS A 441 -18.17 -5.29 -9.10
N MET A 442 -16.97 -5.78 -8.79
CA MET A 442 -15.91 -5.94 -9.77
C MET A 442 -16.19 -7.20 -10.62
N PRO A 443 -15.94 -7.16 -11.94
CA PRO A 443 -16.26 -8.26 -12.85
C PRO A 443 -15.20 -9.39 -12.84
N TYR A 444 -14.53 -9.60 -11.71
CA TYR A 444 -13.41 -10.54 -11.60
C TYR A 444 -13.68 -11.58 -10.51
N PRO A 445 -13.10 -12.79 -10.61
CA PRO A 445 -13.13 -13.75 -9.52
C PRO A 445 -12.22 -13.27 -8.40
N LEU A 446 -12.83 -12.82 -7.29
CA LEU A 446 -12.12 -12.24 -6.15
C LEU A 446 -12.44 -12.98 -4.86
N ALA A 447 -11.44 -13.09 -3.99
CA ALA A 447 -11.55 -13.60 -2.63
C ALA A 447 -10.72 -12.72 -1.69
N GLY A 448 -11.06 -12.69 -0.41
CA GLY A 448 -10.25 -11.92 0.54
C GLY A 448 -10.80 -11.87 1.95
N LYS A 449 -10.14 -11.09 2.80
CA LYS A 449 -10.49 -10.91 4.19
C LYS A 449 -10.19 -9.49 4.68
N THR A 450 -11.19 -8.89 5.31
CA THR A 450 -11.05 -7.65 6.08
C THR A 450 -10.31 -7.92 7.40
N GLY A 451 -9.43 -7.01 7.80
CA GLY A 451 -8.85 -6.97 9.14
C GLY A 451 -9.20 -5.64 9.80
N THR A 452 -9.65 -5.71 11.04
CA THR A 452 -9.92 -4.55 11.90
C THR A 452 -9.43 -4.92 13.28
N THR A 453 -8.65 -4.04 13.89
CA THR A 453 -8.20 -4.17 15.27
C THR A 453 -9.19 -3.54 16.24
N ASN A 454 -9.05 -3.86 17.52
CA ASN A 454 -9.76 -3.14 18.57
C ASN A 454 -9.40 -1.65 18.51
N ASP A 455 -10.33 -0.79 18.93
CA ASP A 455 -10.19 0.68 18.91
C ASP A 455 -9.97 1.30 17.51
N PHE A 456 -10.13 0.53 16.44
CA PHE A 456 -9.97 0.99 15.05
C PHE A 456 -8.58 1.57 14.77
N THR A 457 -7.52 1.03 15.37
CA THR A 457 -6.15 1.55 15.17
C THR A 457 -5.58 1.17 13.81
N ASP A 458 -5.98 0.01 13.29
CA ASP A 458 -5.49 -0.56 12.06
C ASP A 458 -6.65 -1.13 11.24
N ALA A 459 -6.67 -0.76 9.96
CA ALA A 459 -7.59 -1.31 8.99
C ALA A 459 -6.79 -1.99 7.88
N TRP A 460 -7.15 -3.25 7.61
CA TRP A 460 -6.49 -4.11 6.64
C TRP A 460 -7.47 -4.66 5.63
N PHE A 461 -6.98 -4.89 4.43
CA PHE A 461 -7.64 -5.79 3.49
C PHE A 461 -6.60 -6.66 2.78
N MET A 462 -6.80 -7.96 2.86
CA MET A 462 -5.99 -8.97 2.18
C MET A 462 -6.88 -9.63 1.13
N GLY A 463 -6.57 -9.49 -0.15
CA GLY A 463 -7.42 -10.03 -1.20
C GLY A 463 -6.63 -10.48 -2.41
N PHE A 464 -7.24 -11.33 -3.22
CA PHE A 464 -6.60 -11.91 -4.38
C PHE A 464 -7.59 -12.25 -5.50
N SER A 465 -7.08 -12.20 -6.73
CA SER A 465 -7.59 -12.93 -7.89
C SER A 465 -6.77 -14.22 -8.06
N PRO A 466 -7.08 -15.10 -9.03
CA PRO A 466 -6.22 -16.25 -9.30
C PRO A 466 -4.79 -15.86 -9.72
N SER A 467 -4.60 -14.72 -10.38
CA SER A 467 -3.28 -14.26 -10.86
C SER A 467 -2.50 -13.36 -9.90
N LEU A 468 -3.17 -12.59 -9.02
CA LEU A 468 -2.52 -11.56 -8.21
C LEU A 468 -3.10 -11.50 -6.79
N THR A 469 -2.22 -11.45 -5.79
CA THR A 469 -2.56 -11.17 -4.39
C THR A 469 -2.13 -9.76 -4.02
N CYS A 470 -3.00 -9.02 -3.34
CA CYS A 470 -2.73 -7.66 -2.89
C CYS A 470 -3.18 -7.49 -1.43
N GLY A 471 -2.30 -6.88 -0.63
CA GLY A 471 -2.57 -6.48 0.74
C GLY A 471 -2.51 -4.97 0.88
N VAL A 472 -3.44 -4.42 1.67
CA VAL A 472 -3.49 -3.00 2.02
C VAL A 472 -3.60 -2.84 3.53
N TRP A 473 -2.84 -1.89 4.07
CA TRP A 473 -2.97 -1.41 5.45
C TRP A 473 -3.16 0.10 5.47
N ILE A 474 -3.96 0.59 6.41
CA ILE A 474 -4.05 2.00 6.79
C ILE A 474 -4.10 2.11 8.33
N GLY A 475 -3.37 3.08 8.86
CA GLY A 475 -3.25 3.31 10.30
C GLY A 475 -2.40 4.54 10.61
N TYR A 476 -2.29 4.88 11.89
CA TYR A 476 -1.31 5.87 12.36
C TYR A 476 -0.02 5.18 12.77
N ASP A 477 1.12 5.89 12.69
CA ASP A 477 2.37 5.31 13.18
C ASP A 477 2.33 5.03 14.67
N GLU A 478 1.81 5.99 15.43
CA GLU A 478 1.42 5.80 16.81
C GLU A 478 0.09 5.04 16.90
N LYS A 479 -0.09 4.24 17.96
CA LYS A 479 -1.33 3.49 18.18
C LYS A 479 -2.49 4.44 18.51
N LYS A 480 -3.12 4.95 17.47
CA LYS A 480 -4.21 5.92 17.51
C LYS A 480 -5.37 5.43 16.67
N SER A 481 -6.58 5.64 17.18
CA SER A 481 -7.81 5.28 16.45
C SER A 481 -7.93 6.06 15.13
N LEU A 482 -8.30 5.35 14.07
CA LEU A 482 -8.76 5.94 12.80
C LEU A 482 -10.15 6.58 12.95
N GLY A 483 -10.90 6.19 13.97
CA GLY A 483 -12.25 6.68 14.26
C GLY A 483 -13.28 5.56 14.22
N PRO A 484 -14.45 5.77 14.86
CA PRO A 484 -15.50 4.76 14.87
C PRO A 484 -15.92 4.36 13.45
N LYS A 485 -16.07 3.05 13.21
CA LYS A 485 -16.46 2.44 11.92
C LYS A 485 -15.40 2.43 10.82
N GLU A 486 -14.22 2.97 11.06
CA GLU A 486 -13.07 2.90 10.14
C GLU A 486 -12.45 1.51 10.23
N SER A 487 -13.10 0.56 9.57
CA SER A 487 -12.77 -0.86 9.52
C SER A 487 -12.05 -1.23 8.23
N GLY A 488 -11.47 -2.43 8.17
CA GLY A 488 -10.85 -2.95 6.94
C GLY A 488 -11.75 -2.84 5.69
N GLY A 489 -13.06 -3.10 5.83
CA GLY A 489 -14.02 -3.02 4.73
C GLY A 489 -14.42 -1.59 4.33
N HIS A 490 -14.26 -0.61 5.21
CA HIS A 490 -14.61 0.79 4.93
C HIS A 490 -13.40 1.63 4.49
N THR A 491 -12.21 1.31 5.01
CA THR A 491 -11.04 2.17 4.90
C THR A 491 -9.95 1.58 4.00
N ALA A 492 -9.59 0.31 4.19
CA ALA A 492 -8.54 -0.36 3.40
C ALA A 492 -9.07 -0.96 2.08
N LEU A 493 -10.28 -1.54 2.10
CA LEU A 493 -10.89 -2.17 0.93
C LEU A 493 -11.05 -1.23 -0.29
N PRO A 494 -11.46 0.05 -0.15
CA PRO A 494 -11.54 0.95 -1.31
C PRO A 494 -10.20 1.17 -2.03
N ILE A 495 -9.09 1.26 -1.29
CA ILE A 495 -7.73 1.36 -1.85
C ILE A 495 -7.42 0.11 -2.67
N TRP A 496 -7.70 -1.06 -2.09
CA TRP A 496 -7.50 -2.34 -2.77
C TRP A 496 -8.35 -2.45 -4.05
N ILE A 497 -9.63 -2.04 -4.00
CA ILE A 497 -10.53 -2.05 -5.17
C ILE A 497 -9.98 -1.13 -6.27
N GLN A 498 -9.53 0.08 -5.91
CA GLN A 498 -8.96 1.03 -6.86
C GLN A 498 -7.73 0.45 -7.56
N PHE A 499 -6.79 -0.11 -6.80
CA PHE A 499 -5.59 -0.74 -7.35
C PHE A 499 -5.93 -1.95 -8.22
N MET A 500 -6.74 -2.89 -7.73
CA MET A 500 -7.04 -4.14 -8.43
C MET A 500 -7.84 -3.91 -9.72
N ASN A 501 -8.68 -2.88 -9.79
CA ASN A 501 -9.35 -2.51 -11.03
C ASN A 501 -8.35 -2.14 -12.13
N VAL A 502 -7.28 -1.41 -11.79
CA VAL A 502 -6.21 -1.09 -12.76
C VAL A 502 -5.37 -2.32 -13.04
N ALA A 503 -5.02 -3.10 -12.01
CA ALA A 503 -4.14 -4.24 -12.14
C ALA A 503 -4.70 -5.36 -13.03
N LEU A 504 -6.03 -5.55 -13.00
CA LEU A 504 -6.76 -6.56 -13.75
C LEU A 504 -7.41 -6.04 -15.05
N ALA A 505 -7.41 -4.72 -15.28
CA ALA A 505 -8.02 -4.13 -16.47
C ALA A 505 -7.41 -4.72 -17.76
N GLY A 506 -8.28 -5.25 -18.64
CA GLY A 506 -7.87 -5.82 -19.93
C GLY A 506 -7.08 -7.13 -19.83
N LYS A 507 -6.98 -7.74 -18.65
CA LYS A 507 -6.32 -9.03 -18.42
C LYS A 507 -7.35 -10.10 -18.09
N ASP A 508 -7.06 -11.34 -18.46
CA ASP A 508 -7.77 -12.51 -17.96
C ASP A 508 -7.06 -13.00 -16.69
N PRO A 509 -7.63 -12.81 -15.49
CA PRO A 509 -7.03 -13.30 -14.25
C PRO A 509 -7.15 -14.81 -14.08
N GLY A 510 -7.86 -15.51 -14.97
CA GLY A 510 -8.26 -16.90 -14.82
C GLY A 510 -9.46 -17.07 -13.90
N GLU A 511 -9.80 -18.32 -13.57
CA GLU A 511 -10.87 -18.69 -12.66
C GLU A 511 -10.33 -19.46 -11.45
N PHE A 512 -11.01 -19.34 -10.31
CA PHE A 512 -10.69 -20.18 -9.16
C PHE A 512 -11.10 -21.62 -9.41
N GLN A 513 -10.19 -22.56 -9.13
CA GLN A 513 -10.52 -23.97 -9.19
C GLN A 513 -11.58 -24.32 -8.15
N PRO A 514 -12.61 -25.12 -8.51
CA PRO A 514 -13.67 -25.47 -7.57
C PRO A 514 -13.10 -26.35 -6.44
N PRO A 515 -13.63 -26.23 -5.21
CA PRO A 515 -13.31 -27.17 -4.15
C PRO A 515 -13.75 -28.60 -4.56
N PRO A 516 -13.10 -29.64 -4.02
CA PRO A 516 -13.53 -31.02 -4.27
C PRO A 516 -14.99 -31.20 -3.86
N ALA A 517 -15.71 -32.05 -4.59
CA ALA A 517 -17.09 -32.40 -4.25
C ALA A 517 -17.12 -33.01 -2.85
N VAL A 518 -17.97 -32.45 -1.97
CA VAL A 518 -18.26 -33.06 -0.68
C VAL A 518 -18.98 -34.38 -0.96
N PRO A 519 -18.47 -35.54 -0.50
CA PRO A 519 -19.23 -36.78 -0.64
C PRO A 519 -20.58 -36.59 0.05
N PRO A 520 -21.70 -37.04 -0.56
CA PRO A 520 -23.02 -36.86 0.03
C PRO A 520 -23.00 -37.41 1.45
N SER A 521 -23.35 -36.59 2.43
CA SER A 521 -23.55 -37.09 3.78
C SER A 521 -24.60 -38.19 3.70
N VAL A 522 -24.22 -39.39 4.11
CA VAL A 522 -25.20 -40.45 4.32
C VAL A 522 -26.12 -39.92 5.39
N ALA A 523 -27.31 -39.46 5.00
CA ALA A 523 -28.37 -39.20 5.94
C ALA A 523 -28.55 -40.52 6.69
N GLN A 524 -28.07 -40.58 7.94
CA GLN A 524 -28.55 -41.59 8.86
C GLN A 524 -30.05 -41.33 8.93
N LYS A 525 -30.83 -42.16 8.22
CA LYS A 525 -32.22 -42.38 8.57
C LYS A 525 -32.19 -42.75 10.04
N LEU A 526 -32.57 -41.81 10.89
CA LEU A 526 -33.12 -42.15 12.18
C LEU A 526 -34.37 -42.96 11.86
N ASP A 527 -34.26 -44.29 11.95
CA ASP A 527 -35.42 -45.14 12.10
C ASP A 527 -36.08 -44.75 13.43
N THR A 528 -37.02 -43.81 13.37
CA THR A 528 -38.03 -43.67 14.40
C THR A 528 -38.86 -44.94 14.39
N PRO A 529 -38.95 -45.70 15.50
CA PRO A 529 -39.81 -46.87 15.56
C PRO A 529 -41.26 -46.44 15.30
N ASP A 530 -41.95 -47.26 14.50
CA ASP A 530 -43.36 -47.12 14.15
C ASP A 530 -44.24 -46.90 15.40
N VAL A 531 -45.19 -45.99 15.23
CA VAL A 531 -46.22 -45.64 16.19
C VAL A 531 -47.11 -46.85 16.45
N ALA A 532 -47.27 -47.23 17.72
CA ALA A 532 -48.25 -48.25 18.12
C ALA A 532 -49.69 -47.76 17.85
N PRO A 533 -50.61 -48.63 17.38
CA PRO A 533 -51.98 -48.23 17.10
C PRO A 533 -52.87 -48.31 18.35
N GLY A 534 -53.76 -47.31 18.47
CA GLY A 534 -55.12 -47.47 18.98
C GLY A 534 -55.34 -47.44 20.49
N ASP A 535 -56.21 -46.52 20.91
CA ASP A 535 -57.41 -46.73 21.77
C ASP A 535 -57.76 -45.32 22.31
N GLY A 536 -58.81 -44.61 21.88
CA GLY A 536 -60.19 -45.04 21.81
C GLY A 536 -60.85 -44.81 23.16
N GLU A 537 -61.39 -43.61 23.43
CA GLU A 537 -62.66 -43.43 24.16
C GLU A 537 -63.11 -41.97 24.29
N THR A 538 -64.43 -41.86 24.32
CA THR A 538 -65.33 -40.71 24.26
C THR A 538 -65.44 -39.93 25.57
N HIS A 539 -65.41 -38.59 25.51
CA HIS A 539 -66.54 -37.69 25.84
C HIS A 539 -66.17 -36.21 25.66
#